data_AF-A0A940E9C3-F1
#
_entry.id   AF-A0A940E9C3-F1
#
_cell.length_a   1.000
_cell.length_b   1.000
_cell.length_c   1.000
_cell.angle_alpha   90.00
_cell.angle_beta   90.00
_cell.angle_gamma   90.00
#
_symmetry.space_group_name_H-M   'P 1'
#
loop_
_entity.id
_entity.type
_entity.pdbx_description
1 polymer ?
#
loop_
_entity_poly.entity_id
_entity_poly.type
_entity_poly.pdbx_seq_one_letter_code
_entity_poly.pdbx_strand_id
1 'polypeptide(L)'
;MKTSIARNLASVKSAIIAGDPITALMTLEKLAATLEREGLPPADRTALTDAMSELMVLAEASLRGARQVSEEVQAIIQAARSLQTYDSDGCRRTALVTAPAPRRF
;
A
#
# COMPACT_ATOMS: atom_id res chain seq x y z
N MET A 1 14.12 21.38 -11.69
CA MET A 1 14.22 20.58 -10.46
C MET A 1 15.54 19.82 -10.42
N LYS A 2 16.25 19.87 -9.28
CA LYS A 2 17.54 19.18 -9.09
C LYS A 2 17.37 17.66 -9.17
N THR A 3 18.37 16.96 -9.70
CA THR A 3 18.34 15.50 -9.92
C THR A 3 18.21 14.70 -8.62
N SER A 4 18.78 15.20 -7.52
CA SER A 4 18.68 14.63 -6.17
C SER A 4 17.23 14.56 -5.69
N ILE A 5 16.51 15.68 -5.80
CA ILE A 5 15.08 15.82 -5.44
C ILE A 5 14.23 14.92 -6.32
N ALA A 6 14.43 14.96 -7.64
CA ALA A 6 13.70 14.13 -8.60
C ALA A 6 13.87 12.63 -8.31
N ARG A 7 15.10 12.20 -7.99
CA ARG A 7 15.40 10.81 -7.63
C ARG A 7 14.70 10.39 -6.34
N ASN A 8 14.74 11.22 -5.30
CA ASN A 8 14.06 10.91 -4.05
C ASN A 8 12.55 10.78 -4.26
N LEU A 9 11.91 11.67 -5.04
CA LEU A 9 10.49 11.56 -5.39
C LEU A 9 10.16 10.24 -6.12
N ALA A 10 10.98 9.85 -7.10
CA ALA A 10 10.81 8.58 -7.81
C ALA A 10 10.97 7.37 -6.87
N SER A 11 11.92 7.43 -5.93
CA SER A 11 12.12 6.38 -4.93
C SER A 11 10.95 6.27 -3.95
N VAL A 12 10.36 7.39 -3.50
CA VAL A 12 9.13 7.38 -2.69
C VAL A 12 7.99 6.73 -3.47
N LYS A 13 7.78 7.13 -4.74
CA LYS A 13 6.75 6.55 -5.60
C LYS A 13 6.90 5.03 -5.72
N SER A 14 8.13 4.56 -5.97
CA SER A 14 8.41 3.12 -6.08
C SER A 14 8.11 2.36 -4.79
N ALA A 15 8.44 2.91 -3.63
CA ALA A 15 8.17 2.28 -2.34
C ALA A 15 6.66 2.19 -2.04
N ILE A 16 5.89 3.23 -2.38
CA ILE A 16 4.42 3.19 -2.24
C ILE A 16 3.80 2.13 -3.14
N ILE A 17 4.24 2.02 -4.40
CA ILE A 17 3.77 0.98 -5.33
C ILE A 17 4.10 -0.41 -4.82
N ALA A 18 5.29 -0.59 -4.22
CA ALA A 18 5.71 -1.86 -3.63
C ALA A 18 4.96 -2.20 -2.32
N GLY A 19 4.17 -1.28 -1.77
CA GLY A 19 3.52 -1.48 -0.47
C GLY A 19 4.52 -1.50 0.70
N ASP A 20 5.67 -0.84 0.57
CA ASP A 20 6.70 -0.73 1.60
C ASP A 20 6.64 0.66 2.28
N PRO A 21 5.84 0.80 3.36
CA PRO A 21 5.67 2.08 4.04
C PRO A 21 6.94 2.54 4.77
N ILE A 22 7.80 1.61 5.20
CA ILE A 22 9.03 1.94 5.95
C ILE A 22 10.01 2.61 5.01
N THR A 23 10.28 1.99 3.85
CA THR A 23 11.17 2.57 2.85
C THR A 23 10.61 3.88 2.28
N ALA A 24 9.28 3.98 2.10
CA ALA A 24 8.64 5.20 1.64
C ALA A 24 8.87 6.37 2.63
N LEU A 25 8.67 6.13 3.93
CA LEU A 25 8.86 7.15 4.97
C LEU A 25 10.32 7.59 5.07
N MET A 26 11.27 6.64 5.12
CA MET A 26 12.70 6.96 5.17
C MET A 26 13.14 7.81 3.96
N THR A 27 12.59 7.52 2.78
CA THR A 27 12.91 8.27 1.56
C THR A 27 12.28 9.66 1.56
N LEU A 28 11.10 9.83 2.15
CA LEU A 28 10.46 11.13 2.36
C LEU A 28 11.27 12.00 3.33
N GLU A 29 11.77 11.44 4.43
CA GLU A 29 12.66 12.16 5.36
C GLU A 29 13.95 12.60 4.66
N LYS A 30 14.53 11.73 3.83
CA LYS A 30 15.68 12.07 2.99
C LYS A 30 15.37 13.18 1.98
N LEU A 31 14.17 13.18 1.40
CA LEU A 31 13.70 14.25 0.51
C LEU A 31 13.63 15.59 1.27
N ALA A 32 13.04 15.60 2.47
CA ALA A 32 12.97 16.79 3.33
C ALA A 32 14.37 17.33 3.65
N ALA A 33 15.28 16.48 4.13
CA ALA A 33 16.66 16.87 4.41
C ALA A 33 17.40 17.39 3.16
N THR A 34 17.11 16.84 1.98
CA THR A 34 17.68 17.32 0.71
C THR A 34 17.14 18.70 0.35
N LEU A 35 15.84 18.94 0.54
CA LEU A 35 15.20 20.23 0.27
C LEU A 35 15.72 21.32 1.23
N GLU A 36 15.92 21.00 2.50
CA GLU A 36 16.52 21.91 3.49
C GLU A 36 17.95 22.28 3.14
N ARG A 37 18.78 21.29 2.78
CA ARG A 37 20.20 21.51 2.47
C ARG A 37 20.41 22.23 1.14
N GLU A 38 19.67 21.84 0.11
CA GLU A 38 19.93 22.32 -1.25
C GLU A 38 19.08 23.53 -1.62
N GLY A 39 18.00 23.80 -0.88
CA GLY A 39 16.99 24.79 -1.24
C GLY A 39 16.21 24.41 -2.50
N LEU A 40 15.01 24.97 -2.60
CA LEU A 40 14.12 24.79 -3.75
C LEU A 40 13.93 26.12 -4.50
N PRO A 41 14.38 26.22 -5.77
CA PRO A 41 14.12 27.40 -6.59
C PRO A 41 12.62 27.67 -6.72
N PRO A 42 12.17 28.94 -6.76
CA PRO A 42 10.75 29.27 -6.92
C PRO A 42 10.10 28.62 -8.14
N ALA A 43 10.84 28.52 -9.25
CA ALA A 43 10.39 27.90 -10.49
C ALA A 43 10.07 26.40 -10.35
N ASP A 44 10.67 25.71 -9.38
CA ASP A 44 10.48 24.27 -9.16
C ASP A 44 9.38 23.97 -8.12
N ARG A 45 8.82 24.99 -7.46
CA ARG A 45 7.83 24.80 -6.38
C ARG A 45 6.57 24.12 -6.88
N THR A 46 6.00 24.59 -7.98
CA THR A 46 4.78 24.01 -8.57
C THR A 46 5.00 22.53 -8.91
N ALA A 47 6.11 22.21 -9.58
CA ALA A 47 6.42 20.83 -9.94
C ALA A 47 6.59 19.91 -8.72
N LEU A 48 7.18 20.39 -7.63
CA LEU A 48 7.26 19.64 -6.38
C LEU A 48 5.88 19.45 -5.74
N THR A 49 5.07 20.50 -5.71
CA THR A 49 3.70 20.43 -5.16
C THR A 49 2.85 19.42 -5.91
N ASP A 50 2.90 19.42 -7.23
CA ASP A 50 2.17 18.47 -8.07
C ASP A 50 2.64 17.03 -7.81
N ALA A 51 3.96 16.81 -7.78
CA ALA A 51 4.53 15.51 -7.47
C ALA A 51 4.14 15.02 -6.07
N MET A 52 4.10 15.90 -5.07
CA MET A 52 3.65 15.54 -3.73
C MET A 52 2.16 15.19 -3.68
N SER A 53 1.32 15.91 -4.43
CA SER A 53 -0.10 15.60 -4.56
C SER A 53 -0.31 14.22 -5.18
N GLU A 54 0.43 13.89 -6.25
CA GLU A 54 0.41 12.54 -6.84
C GLU A 54 0.79 11.45 -5.84
N LEU A 55 1.84 11.68 -5.03
CA LEU A 55 2.28 10.72 -4.01
C LEU A 55 1.22 10.52 -2.92
N MET A 56 0.51 11.58 -2.52
CA MET A 56 -0.59 11.48 -1.55
C MET A 56 -1.74 10.62 -2.11
N VAL A 57 -2.18 10.90 -3.33
CA VAL A 57 -3.24 10.12 -4.00
C VAL A 57 -2.86 8.65 -4.10
N LEU A 58 -1.60 8.37 -4.46
CA LEU A 58 -1.08 7.01 -4.56
C LEU A 58 -1.01 6.30 -3.21
N ALA A 59 -0.56 6.99 -2.16
CA ALA A 59 -0.50 6.44 -0.81
C ALA A 59 -1.90 6.13 -0.25
N GLU A 60 -2.88 7.01 -0.50
CA GLU A 60 -4.28 6.79 -0.13
C GLU A 60 -4.88 5.59 -0.87
N ALA A 61 -4.61 5.47 -2.17
CA ALA A 61 -5.06 4.32 -2.95
C ALA A 61 -4.44 3.01 -2.43
N SER A 62 -3.13 3.01 -2.13
CA SER A 62 -2.42 1.87 -1.54
C SER A 62 -3.02 1.48 -0.19
N LEU A 63 -3.30 2.45 0.69
CA LEU A 63 -3.94 2.21 1.99
C LEU A 63 -5.34 1.62 1.85
N ARG A 64 -6.17 2.14 0.92
CA ARG A 64 -7.51 1.58 0.66
C ARG A 64 -7.43 0.13 0.21
N GLY A 65 -6.53 -0.18 -0.72
CA GLY A 65 -6.30 -1.56 -1.19
C GLY A 65 -5.87 -2.49 -0.06
N ALA A 66 -4.91 -2.05 0.77
CA ALA A 66 -4.44 -2.84 1.91
C ALA A 66 -5.56 -3.13 2.94
N ARG A 67 -6.44 -2.15 3.21
CA ARG A 67 -7.60 -2.33 4.09
C ARG A 67 -8.59 -3.34 3.52
N GLN A 68 -8.94 -3.21 2.24
CA GLN A 68 -9.85 -4.14 1.59
C GLN A 68 -9.31 -5.59 1.65
N VAL A 69 -8.01 -5.79 1.38
CA VAL A 69 -7.40 -7.12 1.49
C VAL A 69 -7.44 -7.65 2.92
N SER A 70 -7.20 -6.79 3.92
CA SER A 70 -7.29 -7.19 5.33
C SER A 70 -8.72 -7.63 5.71
N GLU A 71 -9.73 -6.92 5.22
CA GLU A 71 -11.15 -7.25 5.43
C GLU A 71 -11.51 -8.58 4.76
N GLU A 72 -11.05 -8.80 3.53
CA GLU A 72 -11.24 -10.06 2.79
C GLU A 72 -10.59 -11.24 3.52
N VAL A 73 -9.35 -11.09 4.00
CA VAL A 73 -8.65 -12.12 4.80
C VAL A 73 -9.42 -12.41 6.10
N GLN A 74 -9.92 -11.39 6.79
CA GLN A 74 -10.72 -11.59 7.99
C GLN A 74 -12.03 -12.33 7.68
N ALA A 75 -12.70 -12.01 6.57
CA ALA A 75 -13.89 -12.71 6.13
C ALA A 75 -13.60 -14.19 5.82
N ILE A 76 -12.48 -14.50 5.16
CA ILE A 76 -12.04 -15.87 4.89
C ILE A 76 -11.80 -16.63 6.21
N ILE A 77 -11.12 -16.02 7.18
CA ILE A 77 -10.87 -16.63 8.49
C ILE A 77 -12.19 -16.92 9.21
N GLN A 78 -13.15 -15.99 9.19
CA GLN A 78 -14.45 -16.19 9.84
C GLN A 78 -15.28 -17.27 9.13
N ALA A 79 -15.27 -17.31 7.80
CA ALA A 79 -15.93 -18.36 7.03
C ALA A 79 -15.30 -19.75 7.29
N ALA A 80 -13.98 -19.82 7.41
CA ALA A 80 -13.30 -21.07 7.77
C ALA A 80 -13.66 -21.54 9.19
N ARG A 81 -13.90 -20.61 10.13
CA ARG A 81 -14.38 -20.92 11.49
C ARG A 81 -15.85 -21.33 11.51
N SER A 82 -16.72 -20.70 10.73
CA SER A 82 -18.12 -21.09 10.65
C SER A 82 -18.33 -22.42 9.92
N LEU A 83 -17.44 -22.77 8.99
CA LEU A 83 -17.39 -24.08 8.32
C LEU A 83 -16.85 -25.18 9.24
N GLN A 84 -16.21 -24.85 10.36
CA GLN A 84 -15.93 -25.80 11.45
C GLN A 84 -17.19 -26.05 12.30
N THR A 85 -18.31 -26.35 11.65
CA THR A 85 -19.43 -27.00 12.31
C THR A 85 -19.07 -28.48 12.48
N TYR A 86 -18.93 -28.90 13.74
CA TYR A 86 -19.01 -30.30 14.11
C TYR A 86 -20.30 -30.88 13.51
N ASP A 87 -20.25 -32.10 12.96
CA ASP A 87 -21.48 -32.86 12.74
C ASP A 87 -22.14 -33.15 14.11
N SER A 88 -23.39 -33.61 14.08
CA SER A 88 -24.13 -34.02 15.29
C SER A 88 -23.43 -35.10 16.13
N ASP A 89 -22.34 -35.69 15.62
CA ASP A 89 -21.57 -36.78 16.23
C ASP A 89 -20.17 -36.35 16.70
N GLY A 90 -19.84 -35.05 16.67
CA GLY A 90 -18.59 -34.51 17.19
C GLY A 90 -17.34 -34.81 16.34
N CYS A 91 -17.50 -35.21 15.08
CA CYS A 91 -16.39 -35.51 14.18
C CYS A 91 -16.05 -34.34 13.25
N ARG A 92 -14.75 -34.03 13.13
CA ARG A 92 -14.23 -32.93 12.29
C ARG A 92 -14.18 -33.36 10.82
N ARG A 93 -15.10 -32.87 9.97
CA ARG A 93 -14.95 -32.99 8.50
C ARG A 93 -14.46 -31.68 7.91
N THR A 94 -13.20 -31.62 7.49
CA THR A 94 -12.70 -30.56 6.62
C THR A 94 -13.23 -30.80 5.21
N ALA A 95 -14.31 -30.11 4.82
CA ALA A 95 -14.72 -30.05 3.43
C ALA A 95 -13.76 -29.14 2.66
N LEU A 96 -13.06 -29.70 1.67
CA LEU A 96 -12.19 -28.95 0.76
C LEU A 96 -13.08 -28.07 -0.13
N VAL A 97 -13.10 -26.77 0.11
CA VAL A 97 -13.81 -25.81 -0.75
C VAL A 97 -12.78 -25.09 -1.62
N THR A 98 -12.83 -25.38 -2.91
CA THR A 98 -12.09 -24.64 -3.94
C THR A 98 -12.79 -23.29 -4.15
N ALA A 99 -12.16 -22.19 -3.74
CA ALA A 99 -12.69 -20.84 -4.00
C ALA A 99 -12.63 -20.53 -5.51
N PRO A 100 -13.69 -19.94 -6.11
CA PRO A 100 -13.64 -19.54 -7.50
C PRO A 100 -12.65 -18.39 -7.70
N ALA A 101 -11.77 -18.51 -8.69
CA ALA A 101 -10.72 -17.56 -8.99
C ALA A 101 -11.28 -16.14 -9.28
N PRO A 102 -10.58 -15.07 -8.86
CA PRO A 102 -11.04 -13.70 -9.10
C PRO A 102 -11.07 -13.40 -10.61
N ARG A 103 -12.25 -13.06 -11.13
CA ARG A 103 -12.41 -12.52 -12.49
C ARG A 103 -11.79 -11.13 -12.54
N ARG A 104 -10.75 -10.98 -13.37
CA ARG A 104 -10.20 -9.67 -13.76
C ARG A 104 -11.08 -9.07 -14.87
N PHE A 105 -11.46 -7.80 -14.71
CA PHE A 105 -11.89 -6.92 -15.80
C PHE A 105 -10.75 -5.97 -16.12
#